data_AF-X1NP03-F1
#
_entry.id   AF-X1NP03-F1
#
_cell.length_a   1.000
_cell.length_b   1.000
_cell.length_c   1.000
_cell.angle_alpha   90.00
_cell.angle_beta   90.00
_cell.angle_gamma   90.00
#
_symmetry.space_group_name_H-M   'P 1'
#
loop_
_entity.id
_entity.type
_entity.pdbx_description
1 polymer ?
#
loop_
_entity_poly.entity_id
_entity_poly.type
_entity_poly.pdbx_seq_one_letter_code
_entity_poly.pdbx_strand_id
1 'polypeptide(L)' 'MTLTEKLLATHADKKEVSPGEFVNVRVDMILANDITAPITIRE' A
#
# COMPACT_ATOMS: atom_id res chain seq x y z
N MET A 1 6.14 17.41 -2.82
CA MET A 1 6.03 15.96 -2.55
C MET A 1 7.29 15.43 -1.86
N THR A 2 7.10 14.81 -0.71
CA THR A 2 8.08 13.98 0.02
C THR A 2 8.38 12.68 -0.76
N LEU A 3 9.35 11.89 -0.29
CA LEU A 3 9.64 10.57 -0.87
C LEU A 3 8.42 9.64 -0.76
N THR A 4 7.78 9.59 0.40
CA THR A 4 6.59 8.77 0.65
C THR A 4 5.44 9.14 -0.29
N GLU A 5 5.16 10.43 -0.46
CA GLU A 5 4.11 10.90 -1.38
C GLU A 5 4.41 10.50 -2.84
N LYS A 6 5.67 10.58 -3.28
CA LYS A 6 6.06 10.13 -4.64
C LYS A 6 5.86 8.64 -4.85
N LEU A 7 6.21 7.81 -3.87
CA LEU A 7 6.01 6.36 -3.93
C LEU A 7 4.51 6.03 -3.98
N LEU A 8 3.72 6.61 -3.09
CA LEU A 8 2.26 6.41 -3.07
C LEU A 8 1.61 6.89 -4.37
N ALA A 9 1.98 8.05 -4.90
CA ALA A 9 1.45 8.55 -6.17
C ALA A 9 1.76 7.60 -7.33
N THR A 10 3.00 7.08 -7.41
CA THR A 10 3.43 6.15 -8.46
C THR A 10 2.64 4.83 -8.41
N HIS A 11 2.39 4.29 -7.21
CA HIS A 11 1.69 3.01 -7.04
C HIS A 11 0.16 3.16 -7.01
N ALA A 12 -0.37 4.40 -6.96
CA ALA A 12 -1.79 4.75 -7.09
C ALA A 12 -2.19 5.23 -8.49
N ASP A 13 -1.28 5.20 -9.47
CA ASP A 13 -1.46 5.78 -10.82
C ASP A 13 -1.88 7.27 -10.81
N LYS A 14 -1.36 8.03 -9.84
CA LYS A 14 -1.61 9.47 -9.69
C LYS A 14 -0.34 10.28 -9.96
N LYS A 15 -0.52 11.54 -10.37
CA LYS A 15 0.59 12.48 -10.56
C LYS A 15 1.16 13.01 -9.25
N GLU A 16 0.30 13.15 -8.24
CA GLU A 16 0.64 13.60 -6.89
C GLU A 16 -0.39 13.07 -5.89
N VAL A 17 -0.02 13.07 -4.61
CA VAL A 17 -0.91 12.80 -3.47
C VAL A 17 -0.55 13.76 -2.32
N SER A 18 -1.52 14.03 -1.45
CA SER A 18 -1.33 14.89 -0.27
C SER A 18 -1.72 14.21 1.05
N PRO A 19 -1.18 14.65 2.20
CA PRO A 19 -1.57 14.11 3.50
C PRO A 19 -3.07 14.29 3.77
N GLY A 20 -3.71 13.23 4.28
CA GLY A 20 -5.16 13.20 4.51
C GLY A 20 -6.00 12.76 3.30
N GLU A 21 -5.38 12.54 2.14
CA GLU A 21 -6.06 12.01 0.95
C GLU A 21 -6.29 10.49 1.07
N PHE A 22 -7.48 10.04 0.68
CA PHE A 22 -7.77 8.61 0.53
C PHE A 22 -7.29 8.11 -0.84
N VAL A 23 -6.43 7.10 -0.85
CA VAL A 23 -5.83 6.54 -2.07
C VAL A 23 -5.87 5.01 -2.06
N ASN A 24 -6.04 4.41 -3.23
CA ASN A 24 -5.87 2.97 -3.44
C ASN A 24 -4.54 2.74 -4.16
N VAL A 25 -3.74 1.81 -3.66
CA VAL A 25 -2.32 1.66 -4.01
C VAL A 25 -2.03 0.19 -4.30
N ARG A 26 -1.29 -0.10 -5.38
CA ARG A 26 -0.81 -1.46 -5.66
C ARG A 26 0.24 -1.89 -4.63
N VAL A 27 0.12 -3.13 -4.18
CA VAL A 27 1.11 -3.75 -3.29
C VAL A 27 2.12 -4.54 -4.12
N ASP A 28 3.42 -4.26 -3.97
CA ASP A 28 4.48 -4.95 -4.72
C ASP A 28 4.91 -6.27 -4.08
N MET A 29 4.76 -6.39 -2.76
CA MET A 29 5.12 -7.58 -2.01
C MET A 29 4.20 -7.76 -0.81
N ILE A 30 3.75 -8.99 -0.58
CA ILE A 30 2.99 -9.39 0.59
C ILE A 30 3.79 -10.47 1.31
N LEU A 31 3.99 -10.28 2.61
CA LEU A 31 4.64 -11.24 3.50
C LEU A 31 3.68 -11.60 4.63
N ALA A 32 3.60 -12.87 4.97
CA ALA A 32 2.82 -13.36 6.09
C ALA A 32 3.67 -14.32 6.92
N ASN A 33 3.56 -14.22 8.24
CA ASN A 33 4.22 -15.14 9.17
C ASN A 33 3.32 -16.34 9.50
N ASP A 34 3.87 -17.31 10.21
CA ASP A 34 3.21 -18.57 10.60
C ASP A 34 1.98 -18.39 11.51
N ILE A 35 1.89 -17.28 12.25
CA ILE A 35 0.74 -16.97 13.11
C ILE A 35 -0.38 -16.27 12.33
N THR A 36 -0.04 -15.28 11.49
CA THR A 36 -1.06 -14.47 10.78
C THR A 36 -1.52 -15.10 9.47
N ALA A 37 -0.65 -15.82 8.75
CA ALA A 37 -0.99 -16.42 7.47
C ALA A 37 -2.20 -17.38 7.54
N PRO A 38 -2.30 -18.31 8.54
CA PRO A 38 -3.44 -19.22 8.61
C PRO A 38 -4.78 -18.50 8.85
N ILE A 39 -4.76 -17.34 9.53
CA ILE A 39 -5.97 -16.53 9.73
C ILE A 39 -6.32 -15.81 8.43
N THR A 40 -5.35 -15.13 7.80
CA THR A 40 -5.56 -14.37 6.56
C THR A 40 -5.96 -15.24 5.36
N ILE A 41 -5.60 -16.52 5.33
CA ILE A 41 -6.04 -17.44 4.26
C ILE A 41 -7.52 -17.82 4.37
N ARG A 42 -8.09 -17.79 5.60
CA ARG A 42 -9.47 -18.20 5.84
C ARG A 42 -10.49 -17.07 5.62
N GLU A 43 -10.07 -15.83 5.83
CA GLU A 43 -10.87 -14.61 5.66
C GLU A 43 -10.71 -14.03 4.25
#